data_AF-A0A554SPN9-F1
#
_entry.id   AF-A0A554SPN9-F1
#
_cell.length_a   1.000
_cell.length_b   1.000
_cell.length_c   1.000
_cell.angle_alpha   90.00
_cell.angle_beta   90.00
_cell.angle_gamma   90.00
#
_symmetry.space_group_name_H-M   'P 1'
#
loop_
_entity.id
_entity.type
_entity.pdbx_description
1 polymer ?
#
loop_
_entity_poly.entity_id
_entity_poly.type
_entity_poly.pdbx_seq_one_letter_code
_entity_poly.pdbx_strand_id
1 'polypeptide(L)'
;MTAKRLLVGAVGDDEDAIAAAARRWRDTGAEVVYLGAGVQAEAVAAAAIGEDVAAIVVDAMGAEPVRAALARAGAEDIEVRVSS
;
A
#
# COMPACT_ATOMS: atom_id res chain seq x y z
N MET A 1 -0.49 -5.66 21.80
CA MET A 1 -0.33 -6.07 20.39
C MET A 1 -0.12 -4.80 19.59
N THR A 2 1.02 -4.65 18.92
CA THR A 2 1.31 -3.53 18.04
C THR A 2 0.30 -3.54 16.90
N ALA A 3 -0.41 -2.43 16.68
CA ALA A 3 -1.34 -2.30 15.56
C ALA A 3 -0.55 -2.53 14.26
N LYS A 4 -1.05 -3.37 13.37
CA LYS A 4 -0.41 -3.57 12.06
C LYS A 4 -0.60 -2.29 11.25
N ARG A 5 0.50 -1.60 10.95
CA ARG A 5 0.52 -0.48 10.01
C ARG A 5 0.37 -0.98 8.60
N LEU A 6 -0.54 -0.35 7.88
CA LEU A 6 -0.85 -0.61 6.48
C LEU A 6 -0.62 0.65 5.69
N LEU A 7 0.04 0.50 4.55
CA LEU A 7 0.09 1.55 3.54
C LEU A 7 -0.99 1.29 2.50
N VAL A 8 -1.79 2.30 2.18
CA VAL A 8 -2.87 2.21 1.20
C VAL A 8 -2.67 3.31 0.17
N GLY A 9 -2.50 2.93 -1.09
CA GLY A 9 -2.31 3.85 -2.21
C GLY A 9 -2.58 3.16 -3.53
N ALA A 10 -2.92 3.89 -4.58
CA ALA A 10 -3.13 3.35 -5.91
C ALA A 10 -2.04 3.85 -6.85
N VAL A 11 -1.59 2.95 -7.74
CA VAL A 11 -0.71 3.33 -8.83
C VAL A 11 -1.54 3.91 -9.99
N GLY A 12 -2.73 3.38 -10.23
CA GLY A 12 -3.73 4.00 -11.08
C GLY A 12 -4.39 5.23 -10.46
N ASP A 13 -5.25 5.88 -11.25
CA ASP A 13 -5.85 7.19 -10.92
C ASP A 13 -7.22 7.11 -10.22
N ASP A 14 -7.66 5.92 -9.80
CA ASP A 14 -8.96 5.73 -9.14
C ASP A 14 -8.89 6.08 -7.64
N GLU A 15 -8.97 7.38 -7.35
CA GLU A 15 -8.87 7.93 -5.99
C GLU A 15 -10.04 7.50 -5.09
N ASP A 16 -11.25 7.40 -5.63
CA ASP A 16 -12.44 7.05 -4.85
C ASP A 16 -12.40 5.59 -4.38
N ALA A 17 -11.99 4.67 -5.26
CA ALA A 17 -11.85 3.26 -4.89
C ALA A 17 -10.80 3.04 -3.80
N ILE A 18 -9.63 3.70 -3.92
CA ILE A 18 -8.56 3.56 -2.93
C ILE A 18 -8.89 4.27 -1.61
N ALA A 19 -9.60 5.40 -1.65
CA ALA A 19 -10.11 6.05 -0.45
C ALA A 19 -11.12 5.17 0.29
N ALA A 20 -12.00 4.48 -0.44
CA ALA A 20 -12.93 3.51 0.14
C ALA A 20 -12.20 2.31 0.77
N ALA A 21 -11.14 1.81 0.13
CA ALA A 21 -10.27 0.77 0.70
C ALA A 21 -9.60 1.23 2.00
N ALA A 22 -9.05 2.44 2.03
CA ALA A 22 -8.42 3.01 3.22
C ALA A 22 -9.42 3.14 4.39
N ARG A 23 -10.65 3.58 4.11
CA ARG A 23 -11.74 3.64 5.12
C ARG A 23 -12.07 2.26 5.67
N ARG A 24 -12.29 1.27 4.80
CA ARG A 24 -12.56 -0.12 5.21
C ARG A 24 -11.49 -0.67 6.15
N TRP A 25 -10.21 -0.44 5.85
CA TRP A 25 -9.13 -0.88 6.73
C TRP A 25 -9.09 -0.15 8.08
N ARG A 26 -9.34 1.17 8.09
CA ARG A 26 -9.45 1.92 9.35
C ARG A 26 -10.60 1.41 10.22
N ASP A 27 -11.73 1.07 9.63
CA ASP A 27 -12.90 0.55 10.34
C ASP A 27 -12.62 -0.82 11.00
N THR A 28 -11.64 -1.58 10.50
CA THR A 28 -11.16 -2.83 11.14
C THR A 28 -10.16 -2.60 12.28
N GLY A 29 -9.80 -1.35 12.57
CA GLY A 29 -8.83 -0.98 13.60
C GLY A 29 -7.37 -0.98 13.13
N ALA A 30 -7.11 -1.01 11.82
CA ALA A 30 -5.77 -0.90 11.27
C ALA A 30 -5.26 0.56 11.30
N GLU A 31 -3.96 0.73 11.53
CA GLU A 31 -3.29 2.03 11.36
C GLU A 31 -2.97 2.21 9.88
N VAL A 32 -3.57 3.21 9.23
CA VAL A 32 -3.51 3.38 7.76
C VAL A 32 -2.73 4.64 7.39
N VAL A 33 -1.60 4.46 6.71
CA VAL A 33 -0.89 5.48 5.95
C VAL A 33 -1.53 5.55 4.56
N TYR A 34 -2.17 6.68 4.24
CA TYR A 34 -2.86 6.87 2.97
C TYR A 34 -2.03 7.74 2.03
N LEU A 35 -1.65 7.19 0.86
CA LEU A 35 -0.85 7.89 -0.14
C LEU A 35 -1.66 8.55 -1.26
N GLY A 36 -2.94 8.19 -1.43
CA GLY A 36 -3.75 8.65 -2.57
C GLY A 36 -3.60 7.77 -3.82
N ALA A 37 -3.99 8.31 -4.97
CA ALA A 37 -3.92 7.67 -6.29
C ALA A 37 -2.86 8.32 -7.19
N GLY A 38 -2.52 7.67 -8.31
CA GLY A 38 -1.52 8.14 -9.27
C GLY A 38 -0.08 8.12 -8.73
N VAL A 39 0.19 7.34 -7.68
CA VAL A 39 1.52 7.28 -7.05
C VAL A 39 2.38 6.25 -7.75
N GLN A 40 3.59 6.63 -8.14
CA GLN A 40 4.52 5.69 -8.79
C GLN A 40 4.90 4.54 -7.85
N ALA A 41 5.05 3.33 -8.40
CA ALA A 41 5.32 2.11 -7.64
C ALA A 41 6.60 2.21 -6.79
N GLU A 42 7.64 2.86 -7.29
CA GLU A 42 8.88 3.14 -6.55
C GLU A 42 8.63 4.02 -5.32
N ALA A 43 7.78 5.04 -5.44
CA ALA A 43 7.43 5.92 -4.33
C ALA A 43 6.57 5.18 -3.29
N VAL A 44 5.65 4.31 -3.73
CA VAL A 44 4.87 3.43 -2.84
C VAL A 44 5.80 2.51 -2.05
N ALA A 45 6.75 1.84 -2.70
CA ALA A 45 7.70 0.95 -2.04
C ALA A 45 8.61 1.71 -1.07
N ALA A 46 9.14 2.88 -1.46
CA ALA A 46 9.98 3.70 -0.58
C ALA A 46 9.22 4.17 0.67
N ALA A 47 7.96 4.59 0.51
CA ALA A 47 7.10 4.96 1.63
C ALA A 47 6.81 3.76 2.55
N ALA A 48 6.55 2.57 1.99
CA ALA A 48 6.29 1.38 2.77
C ALA A 48 7.48 0.99 3.66
N ILE A 49 8.70 1.07 3.10
CA ILE A 49 9.93 0.82 3.84
C ILE A 49 10.16 1.90 4.92
N GLY A 50 9.98 3.17 4.57
CA GLY A 50 10.19 4.30 5.49
C GLY A 50 9.22 4.30 6.68
N GLU A 51 7.99 3.86 6.46
CA GLU A 51 6.93 3.79 7.47
C GLU A 51 6.92 2.47 8.25
N ASP A 52 7.79 1.52 7.89
CA ASP A 52 7.90 0.18 8.48
C ASP A 52 6.53 -0.54 8.51
N VAL A 53 5.87 -0.59 7.35
CA VAL A 53 4.53 -1.19 7.23
C VAL A 53 4.61 -2.70 7.03
N ALA A 54 3.64 -3.41 7.61
CA ALA A 54 3.55 -4.87 7.46
C ALA A 54 2.94 -5.28 6.11
N ALA A 55 2.15 -4.39 5.48
CA ALA A 55 1.54 -4.66 4.19
C ALA A 55 1.17 -3.38 3.44
N ILE A 56 1.11 -3.51 2.12
CA ILE A 56 0.68 -2.49 1.16
C ILE A 56 -0.62 -2.96 0.51
N VAL A 57 -1.61 -2.08 0.41
CA VAL A 57 -2.85 -2.29 -0.33
C VAL A 57 -2.85 -1.36 -1.53
N VAL A 58 -2.85 -1.93 -2.73
CA VAL A 58 -2.81 -1.22 -4.00
C VAL A 58 -3.91 -1.68 -4.94
N ASP A 59 -4.19 -0.89 -5.96
CA ASP A 59 -5.03 -1.31 -7.08
C ASP A 59 -4.36 -2.45 -7.88
N ALA A 60 -5.15 -3.17 -8.68
CA ALA A 60 -4.66 -4.34 -9.41
C ALA A 60 -3.49 -4.00 -10.37
N MET A 61 -3.48 -2.79 -10.93
CA MET A 61 -2.40 -2.33 -11.81
C MET A 61 -1.10 -2.08 -11.04
N GLY A 62 -1.16 -1.69 -9.77
CA GLY A 62 0.00 -1.39 -8.94
C GLY A 62 0.68 -2.60 -8.31
N ALA A 63 0.01 -3.74 -8.21
CA ALA A 63 0.50 -4.89 -7.44
C ALA A 63 1.86 -5.43 -7.91
N GLU A 64 2.00 -5.77 -9.19
CA GLU A 64 3.25 -6.32 -9.74
C GLU A 64 4.39 -5.28 -9.78
N PRO A 65 4.16 -4.02 -10.24
CA PRO A 65 5.18 -2.98 -10.17
C PRO A 65 5.70 -2.71 -8.75
N VAL A 66 4.82 -2.68 -7.75
CA VAL A 66 5.21 -2.46 -6.35
C VAL A 66 5.99 -3.66 -5.80
N ARG A 67 5.58 -4.90 -6.09
CA ARG A 67 6.35 -6.10 -5.73
C ARG A 67 7.75 -6.06 -6.32
N ALA A 68 7.89 -5.69 -7.59
CA ALA A 68 9.18 -5.55 -8.25
C ALA A 68 10.04 -4.42 -7.64
N ALA A 69 9.43 -3.31 -7.22
CA ALA A 69 10.12 -2.23 -6.51
C ALA A 69 10.62 -2.67 -5.13
N LEU A 70 9.82 -3.39 -4.35
CA LEU A 70 10.22 -3.96 -3.06
C LEU A 70 11.36 -4.97 -3.19
N ALA A 71 11.29 -5.87 -4.18
CA ALA A 71 12.35 -6.85 -4.43
C ALA A 71 13.68 -6.19 -4.80
N ARG A 72 13.66 -5.11 -5.61
CA ARG A 72 14.87 -4.31 -5.91
C ARG A 72 15.47 -3.64 -4.67
N ALA A 73 14.64 -3.37 -3.66
CA ALA A 73 15.05 -2.78 -2.39
C ALA A 73 15.40 -3.81 -1.30
N GLY A 74 15.18 -5.11 -1.54
CA GLY A 74 15.38 -6.17 -0.55
C GLY A 74 14.35 -6.19 0.58
N ALA A 75 13.12 -5.76 0.29
CA ALA A 75 12.00 -5.66 1.24
C ALA A 75 10.83 -6.59 0.87
N GLU A 76 11.13 -7.83 0.47
CA GLU A 76 10.14 -8.83 0.04
C GLU A 76 9.27 -9.38 1.18
N ASP A 77 9.61 -9.06 2.42
CA ASP A 77 8.84 -9.39 3.62
C ASP A 77 7.57 -8.52 3.78
N ILE A 78 7.49 -7.38 3.08
CA ILE A 78 6.29 -6.54 3.03
C ILE A 78 5.23 -7.15 2.11
N GLU A 79 4.07 -7.48 2.67
CA GLU A 79 2.99 -8.14 1.92
C GLU A 79 2.26 -7.15 0.98
N VAL A 80 2.14 -7.47 -0.31
CA VAL A 80 1.38 -6.66 -1.28
C VAL A 80 0.01 -7.28 -1.56
N ARG A 81 -1.06 -6.52 -1.30
CA ARG A 81 -2.46 -6.92 -1.47
C ARG A 81 -3.15 -6.06 -2.52
N VAL A 82 -4.06 -6.67 -3.26
CA VAL A 82 -4.94 -5.94 -4.19
C VAL A 82 -6.20 -5.47 -3.44
N SER A 83 -6.55 -4.20 -3.58
CA SER A 83 -7.84 -3.65 -3.15
C SER A 83 -8.93 -4.16 -4.08
N SER A 84 -9.79 -5.04 -3.58
CA SER A 84 -11.01 -5.53 -4.24
C SER A 84 -12.25 -4.72 -3.92
#